data_AF-A0A918H8P8-F1
#
_entry.id   AF-A0A918H8P8-F1
#
_cell.length_a   1.000
_cell.length_b   1.000
_cell.length_c   1.000
_cell.angle_alpha   90.00
_cell.angle_beta   90.00
_cell.angle_gamma   90.00
#
_symmetry.space_group_name_H-M   'P 1'
#
loop_
_entity.id
_entity.type
_entity.pdbx_description
1 polymer ?
#
loop_
_entity_poly.entity_id
_entity_poly.type
_entity_poly.pdbx_seq_one_letter_code
_entity_poly.pdbx_strand_id
1 'polypeptide(L)'
;MIHMTGIVGLSKKHNVVLVIRDADVVTAALEQALAEAAPEERPGLERAAALVASTAAATENQLRARWVRTRLEAVGFTGDVASVAAVKALRQAEPKLSLLAAVQLQAEAVAHP
;
A
#
# COMPACT_ATOMS: atom_id res chain seq x y z
N MET A 1 -21.85 -20.86 -7.21
CA MET A 1 -21.43 -21.16 -5.82
C MET A 1 -19.97 -20.74 -5.71
N ILE A 2 -19.72 -19.49 -5.30
CA ILE A 2 -18.36 -18.93 -5.17
C ILE A 2 -17.79 -19.49 -3.88
N HIS A 3 -16.72 -20.27 -3.96
CA HIS A 3 -15.98 -20.72 -2.77
C HIS A 3 -15.29 -19.50 -2.14
N MET A 4 -15.93 -18.92 -1.12
CA MET A 4 -15.22 -18.13 -0.13
C MET A 4 -14.36 -19.08 0.69
N THR A 5 -13.09 -19.23 0.32
CA THR A 5 -12.11 -19.87 1.20
C THR A 5 -11.94 -18.96 2.41
N GLY A 6 -12.66 -19.29 3.47
CA GLY A 6 -12.66 -18.56 4.73
C GLY A 6 -11.25 -18.43 5.29
N ILE A 7 -10.94 -17.24 5.80
CA ILE A 7 -9.74 -16.90 6.57
C ILE A 7 -9.83 -17.54 7.98
N VAL A 8 -10.13 -18.84 8.04
CA VAL A 8 -10.29 -19.60 9.29
C VAL A 8 -8.94 -20.21 9.63
N GLY A 9 -8.15 -19.45 10.41
CA GLY A 9 -6.92 -19.97 11.03
C GLY A 9 -5.72 -19.03 11.03
N LEU A 10 -5.89 -17.72 11.25
CA LEU A 10 -4.75 -16.86 11.56
C LEU A 10 -4.25 -17.20 12.96
N SER A 11 -3.06 -17.81 13.02
CA SER A 11 -2.20 -17.74 14.19
C SER A 11 -2.22 -16.31 14.75
N LYS A 12 -1.99 -16.13 16.06
CA LYS A 12 -1.93 -14.80 16.71
C LYS A 12 -0.99 -13.81 16.00
N LYS A 13 -0.11 -14.28 15.11
CA LYS A 13 0.71 -13.47 14.22
C LYS A 13 0.42 -13.75 12.73
N HIS A 14 0.37 -12.70 11.91
CA HIS A 14 0.24 -12.81 10.46
C HIS A 14 1.57 -12.58 9.74
N ASN A 15 1.72 -13.25 8.60
CA ASN A 15 2.88 -13.12 7.71
C ASN A 15 2.60 -12.23 6.49
N VAL A 16 1.39 -11.70 6.35
CA VAL A 16 0.95 -11.03 5.13
C VAL A 16 0.44 -9.63 5.47
N VAL A 17 0.84 -8.66 4.65
CA VAL A 17 0.21 -7.34 4.54
C VAL A 17 -0.60 -7.35 3.25
N LEU A 18 -1.91 -7.19 3.38
CA LEU A 18 -2.82 -7.15 2.23
C LEU A 18 -2.76 -5.76 1.60
N VAL A 19 -2.50 -5.70 0.30
CA VAL A 19 -2.57 -4.46 -0.48
C VAL A 19 -3.93 -4.40 -1.16
N ILE A 20 -4.68 -3.33 -0.90
CA ILE A 20 -5.96 -3.04 -1.57
C ILE A 20 -5.72 -1.89 -2.53
N ARG A 21 -6.14 -2.04 -3.80
CA ARG A 21 -5.95 -1.07 -4.87
C ARG A 21 -7.28 -0.44 -5.26
N ASP A 22 -7.60 0.70 -4.66
CA ASP A 22 -8.79 1.48 -5.05
C ASP A 22 -8.55 2.29 -6.33
N ALA A 23 -7.28 2.48 -6.72
CA ALA A 23 -6.91 3.25 -7.90
C ALA A 23 -7.50 2.68 -9.20
N ASP A 24 -7.73 1.36 -9.28
CA ASP A 24 -8.32 0.72 -10.47
C ASP A 24 -9.80 1.11 -10.62
N VAL A 25 -10.54 1.16 -9.51
CA VAL A 25 -11.95 1.61 -9.48
C VAL A 25 -12.05 3.08 -9.87
N VAL A 26 -11.14 3.92 -9.35
CA VAL A 26 -11.10 5.34 -9.68
C VAL A 26 -10.70 5.56 -11.15
N THR A 27 -9.77 4.75 -11.68
CA THR A 27 -9.38 4.80 -13.09
C THR A 27 -10.59 4.52 -13.99
N ALA A 28 -11.35 3.46 -13.71
CA ALA A 28 -12.55 3.13 -14.47
C ALA A 28 -13.61 4.24 -14.41
N ALA A 29 -13.80 4.87 -13.24
CA ALA A 29 -14.73 5.99 -13.10
C ALA A 29 -14.29 7.24 -13.92
N LEU A 30 -12.98 7.52 -13.98
CA LEU A 30 -12.43 8.62 -14.77
C LEU A 30 -12.50 8.36 -16.27
N GLU A 31 -12.28 7.12 -16.71
CA GLU A 31 -12.46 6.74 -18.12
C GLU A 31 -13.91 6.96 -18.58
N GLN A 32 -14.89 6.58 -17.75
CA GLN A 32 -16.29 6.85 -18.05
C GLN A 32 -16.59 8.35 -18.08
N ALA A 33 -16.09 9.11 -17.10
CA ALA A 33 -16.27 10.56 -17.06
C ALA A 33 -15.67 11.24 -18.31
N LEU A 34 -14.50 10.78 -18.79
CA LEU A 34 -13.87 11.29 -20.01
C LEU A 34 -14.63 10.97 -21.29
N ALA A 35 -15.36 9.85 -21.31
CA ALA A 35 -16.23 9.48 -22.43
C ALA A 35 -17.44 10.42 -22.55
N GLU A 36 -17.90 10.97 -21.42
CA GLU A 36 -19.10 11.81 -21.33
C GLU A 36 -18.78 13.32 -21.21
N ALA A 37 -17.52 13.68 -20.97
CA ALA A 37 -17.10 15.04 -20.66
C ALA A 37 -17.34 16.04 -21.80
N ALA A 38 -17.83 17.23 -21.43
CA ALA A 38 -17.85 18.37 -22.32
C ALA A 38 -16.41 18.83 -22.67
N PRO A 39 -16.19 19.46 -23.84
CA PRO A 39 -14.85 19.87 -24.28
C PRO A 39 -14.10 20.75 -23.26
N GLU A 40 -14.83 21.55 -22.47
CA GLU A 40 -14.27 22.48 -21.49
C GLU A 40 -13.71 21.77 -20.25
N GLU A 41 -14.29 20.64 -19.86
CA GLU A 41 -13.89 19.85 -18.67
C GLU A 41 -12.81 18.81 -19.01
N ARG A 42 -12.74 18.41 -20.28
CA ARG A 42 -11.86 17.35 -20.78
C ARG A 42 -10.38 17.53 -20.41
N PRO A 43 -9.75 18.72 -20.55
CA PRO A 43 -8.33 18.89 -20.18
C PRO A 43 -8.07 18.74 -18.66
N GLY A 44 -9.07 19.04 -17.83
CA GLY A 44 -8.98 18.81 -16.38
C GLY A 44 -9.03 17.33 -16.05
N LEU A 45 -9.98 16.61 -16.63
CA LEU A 45 -10.17 15.17 -16.44
C LEU A 45 -9.02 14.34 -16.99
N GLU A 46 -8.43 14.71 -18.13
CA GLU A 46 -7.26 14.03 -18.70
C GLU A 46 -6.05 14.15 -17.76
N ARG A 47 -5.84 15.32 -17.13
CA ARG A 47 -4.81 15.50 -16.11
C ARG A 47 -5.09 14.66 -14.86
N ALA A 48 -6.35 14.61 -14.41
CA ALA A 48 -6.74 13.77 -13.28
C ALA A 48 -6.49 12.27 -13.57
N ALA A 49 -6.88 11.80 -14.76
CA ALA A 49 -6.64 10.43 -15.20
C ALA A 49 -5.14 10.10 -15.25
N ALA A 50 -4.30 11.00 -15.77
CA ALA A 50 -2.86 10.81 -15.78
C ALA A 50 -2.26 10.68 -14.36
N LEU A 51 -2.73 11.49 -13.40
CA LEU A 51 -2.29 11.41 -12.01
C LEU A 51 -2.71 10.08 -11.35
N VAL A 52 -3.95 9.65 -11.55
CA VAL A 52 -4.43 8.36 -11.01
C VAL A 52 -3.69 7.20 -11.65
N ALA A 53 -3.48 7.21 -12.96
CA ALA A 53 -2.72 6.17 -13.66
C ALA A 53 -1.28 6.06 -13.12
N SER A 54 -0.62 7.20 -12.86
CA SER A 54 0.72 7.21 -12.24
C SER A 54 0.73 6.57 -10.84
N THR A 55 -0.38 6.72 -10.10
CA THR A 55 -0.53 6.14 -8.76
C THR A 55 -0.83 4.64 -8.84
N ALA A 56 -1.69 4.23 -9.78
CA ALA A 56 -2.03 2.83 -10.03
C ALA A 56 -0.81 2.01 -10.49
N ALA A 57 0.14 2.64 -11.20
CA ALA A 57 1.37 2.03 -11.65
C ALA A 57 2.34 1.62 -10.52
N ALA A 58 2.09 2.02 -9.26
CA ALA A 58 2.93 1.62 -8.13
C ALA A 58 2.94 0.08 -7.97
N THR A 59 4.14 -0.47 -7.78
CA THR A 59 4.31 -1.89 -7.51
C THR A 59 3.90 -2.23 -6.08
N GLU A 60 3.55 -3.49 -5.80
CA GLU A 60 3.19 -3.89 -4.43
C GLU A 60 4.33 -3.63 -3.44
N ASN A 61 5.58 -3.84 -3.84
CA ASN A 61 6.76 -3.59 -2.99
C ASN A 61 6.88 -2.10 -2.62
N GLN A 62 6.61 -1.19 -3.57
CA GLN A 62 6.61 0.25 -3.30
C GLN A 62 5.48 0.64 -2.32
N LEU A 63 4.31 0.02 -2.46
CA LEU A 63 3.18 0.28 -1.56
C LEU A 63 3.46 -0.23 -0.14
N ARG A 64 4.04 -1.43 -0.01
CA ARG A 64 4.47 -1.98 1.29
C ARG A 64 5.58 -1.16 1.91
N ALA A 65 6.58 -0.73 1.13
CA ALA A 65 7.64 0.16 1.60
C ALA A 65 7.09 1.46 2.19
N ARG A 66 6.16 2.12 1.50
CA ARG A 66 5.46 3.31 1.98
C ARG A 66 4.68 3.03 3.26
N TRP A 67 3.93 1.92 3.29
CA TRP A 67 3.18 1.50 4.47
C TRP A 67 4.10 1.30 5.69
N VAL A 68 5.28 0.68 5.53
CA VAL A 68 6.27 0.52 6.61
C VAL A 68 6.68 1.87 7.18
N ARG A 69 7.02 2.84 6.33
CA ARG A 69 7.41 4.20 6.78
C ARG A 69 6.30 4.87 7.56
N THR A 70 5.07 4.83 7.05
CA THR A 70 3.90 5.37 7.75
C THR A 70 3.69 4.72 9.12
N ARG A 71 3.94 3.40 9.25
CA ARG A 71 3.85 2.71 10.55
C ARG A 71 4.97 3.10 11.51
N LEU A 72 6.18 3.30 11.02
CA LEU A 72 7.32 3.78 11.82
C LEU A 72 7.07 5.21 12.32
N GLU A 73 6.60 6.09 11.44
CA GLU A 73 6.21 7.46 11.77
C GLU A 73 5.09 7.50 12.82
N ALA A 74 4.09 6.62 12.71
CA ALA A 74 2.98 6.55 13.66
C ALA A 74 3.41 6.22 15.10
N VAL A 75 4.57 5.56 15.28
CA VAL A 75 5.17 5.31 16.61
C VAL A 75 6.34 6.26 16.91
N GLY A 76 6.52 7.30 16.10
CA GLY A 76 7.55 8.33 16.30
C GLY A 76 8.98 7.84 16.04
N PHE A 77 9.16 6.74 15.29
CA PHE A 77 10.49 6.24 14.97
C PHE A 77 11.14 7.11 13.88
N THR A 78 12.26 7.75 14.22
CA THR A 78 13.02 8.65 13.34
C THR A 78 14.41 8.13 12.98
N GLY A 79 14.73 6.90 13.39
CA GLY A 79 16.03 6.27 13.14
C GLY A 79 16.16 5.68 11.74
N ASP A 80 17.30 5.04 11.49
CA ASP A 80 17.57 4.35 10.23
C ASP A 80 16.61 3.16 10.03
N VAL A 81 15.92 3.13 8.88
CA VAL A 81 14.99 2.07 8.47
C VAL A 81 15.71 0.72 8.33
N ALA A 82 17.01 0.70 8.01
CA ALA A 82 17.79 -0.54 7.94
C ALA A 82 18.15 -1.14 9.32
N SER A 83 17.88 -0.42 10.41
CA SER A 83 18.25 -0.85 11.76
C SER A 83 17.31 -1.92 12.34
N VAL A 84 17.83 -2.76 13.24
CA VAL A 84 17.01 -3.69 14.04
C VAL A 84 15.99 -2.93 14.90
N ALA A 85 16.28 -1.67 15.26
CA ALA A 85 15.34 -0.82 15.97
C ALA A 85 14.10 -0.51 15.14
N ALA A 86 14.23 -0.34 13.82
CA ALA A 86 13.09 -0.18 12.91
C ALA A 86 12.19 -1.43 12.90
N VAL A 87 12.77 -2.65 12.89
CA VAL A 87 12.00 -3.90 12.98
C VAL A 87 11.21 -3.98 14.29
N LYS A 88 11.81 -3.56 15.40
CA LYS A 88 11.14 -3.51 16.70
C LYS A 88 10.02 -2.48 16.70
N ALA A 89 10.27 -1.28 16.18
CA ALA A 89 9.27 -0.20 16.07
C ALA A 89 8.10 -0.62 15.17
N LEU A 90 8.36 -1.29 14.04
CA LEU A 90 7.33 -1.80 13.15
C LEU A 90 6.43 -2.83 13.87
N ARG A 91 7.01 -3.73 14.67
CA ARG A 91 6.25 -4.69 15.47
C ARG A 91 5.58 -4.09 16.70
N GLN A 92 5.99 -2.90 17.13
CA GLN A 92 5.27 -2.11 18.13
C GLN A 92 4.04 -1.45 17.49
N ALA A 93 4.20 -0.88 16.29
CA ALA A 93 3.10 -0.32 15.52
C ALA A 93 2.08 -1.39 15.10
N GLU A 94 2.55 -2.60 14.80
CA GLU A 94 1.75 -3.73 14.34
C GLU A 94 2.04 -5.01 15.17
N PRO A 95 1.44 -5.16 16.37
CA PRO A 95 1.77 -6.22 17.32
C PRO A 95 1.55 -7.66 16.81
N LYS A 96 0.64 -7.82 15.86
CA LYS A 96 0.31 -9.12 15.24
C LYS A 96 1.25 -9.46 14.10
N LEU A 97 2.20 -8.62 13.75
CA LEU A 97 3.14 -8.92 12.68
C LEU A 97 4.20 -9.93 13.18
N SER A 98 4.42 -10.99 12.40
CA SER A 98 5.49 -11.94 12.71
C SER A 98 6.87 -11.29 12.56
N LEU A 99 7.90 -11.85 13.22
CA LEU A 99 9.26 -11.33 13.06
C LEU A 99 9.76 -11.46 11.62
N LEU A 100 9.47 -12.60 10.97
CA LEU A 100 9.86 -12.84 9.58
C LEU A 100 9.23 -11.80 8.65
N ALA A 101 7.93 -11.55 8.79
CA ALA A 101 7.24 -10.54 8.00
C ALA A 101 7.80 -9.14 8.25
N ALA A 102 8.17 -8.81 9.51
CA ALA A 102 8.75 -7.51 9.83
C ALA A 102 10.07 -7.28 9.10
N VAL A 103 10.91 -8.32 9.07
CA VAL A 103 12.21 -8.27 8.39
C VAL A 103 12.03 -8.18 6.87
N GLN A 104 11.09 -8.94 6.29
CA GLN A 104 10.81 -8.88 4.86
C GLN A 104 10.29 -7.50 4.42
N LEU A 105 9.34 -6.95 5.18
CA LEU A 105 8.78 -5.62 4.92
C LEU A 105 9.84 -4.51 5.11
N GLN A 106 10.70 -4.65 6.11
CA GLN A 106 11.84 -3.75 6.27
C GLN A 106 12.77 -3.80 5.05
N ALA A 107 13.10 -4.99 4.56
CA ALA A 107 13.95 -5.13 3.38
C ALA A 107 13.31 -4.52 2.12
N GLU A 108 12.00 -4.69 1.94
CA GLU A 108 11.25 -4.02 0.88
C GLU A 108 11.33 -2.49 1.02
N ALA A 109 11.20 -1.96 2.24
CA ALA A 109 11.35 -0.53 2.49
C ALA A 109 12.76 -0.03 2.16
N VAL A 110 13.81 -0.73 2.57
CA VAL A 110 15.20 -0.36 2.24
C VAL A 110 15.45 -0.37 0.73
N ALA A 111 14.89 -1.37 0.02
CA ALA A 111 15.04 -1.47 -1.44
C ALA A 111 14.23 -0.43 -2.23
N HIS A 112 13.20 0.18 -1.62
CA HIS A 112 12.30 1.15 -2.25
C HIS A 112 12.17 2.41 -1.36
N PRO A 113 13.14 3.34 -1.44
CA PRO A 113 13.17 4.57 -0.64
C PRO A 113 11.90 5.42 -0.77
#